data_AF-A0A973NUF1-F1
#
_entry.id   AF-A0A973NUF1-F1
#
_cell.length_a   1.000
_cell.length_b   1.000
_cell.length_c   1.000
_cell.angle_alpha   90.00
_cell.angle_beta   90.00
_cell.angle_gamma   90.00
#
_symmetry.space_group_name_H-M   'P 1'
#
loop_
_entity.id
_entity.type
_entity.pdbx_description
1 polymer ?
#
loop_
_entity_poly.entity_id
_entity_poly.type
_entity_poly.pdbx_seq_one_letter_code
_entity_poly.pdbx_strand_id
1 'polypeptide(L)'
;MGALTATLRDPRYVWGIQAMRFCGMVALGATIAGIHPQPGLHGRGLALSVTLAVAALGWIGLMVFDMRPWPLTPPLAVMAVSGGLLGALQPGGPAIAVAAVAAFAGGSNLPPQASTVVTVLGMSTLTVGGLLLGAPTTAVIGFVVILGTALGMGMIRYGITQRADQAEQLLEQTRRAAAAETEAAVLGERTRIAREIHDILAHSLGALAMQVEAAQALLTQEEPDVAKAVRCVERAGQLTRAGLAESRRAVHALREDMARCRR
;
A
#
# COMPACT_ATOMS: atom_id res chain seq x y z
N MET A 1 1.83 -14.10 8.96
CA MET A 1 0.45 -14.46 8.53
C MET A 1 -0.56 -13.32 8.61
N GLY A 2 -0.32 -12.21 9.33
CA GLY A 2 -1.30 -11.09 9.43
C GLY A 2 -1.30 -10.06 8.29
N ALA A 3 -0.23 -9.94 7.49
CA ALA A 3 -0.14 -8.95 6.42
C ALA A 3 -0.86 -9.38 5.11
N LEU A 4 -0.93 -10.70 4.83
CA LEU A 4 -1.63 -11.24 3.66
C LEU A 4 -3.17 -11.24 3.79
N THR A 5 -3.68 -11.16 5.02
CA THR A 5 -5.12 -11.09 5.30
C THR A 5 -5.68 -9.66 5.26
N ALA A 6 -4.82 -8.64 5.33
CA ALA A 6 -5.24 -7.24 5.32
C ALA A 6 -5.52 -6.73 3.90
N THR A 7 -4.71 -7.13 2.91
CA THR A 7 -4.89 -6.74 1.49
C THR A 7 -6.13 -7.37 0.85
N LEU A 8 -6.59 -8.54 1.33
CA LEU A 8 -7.83 -9.17 0.86
C LEU A 8 -9.12 -8.53 1.41
N ARG A 9 -9.03 -7.46 2.22
CA ARG A 9 -10.18 -6.76 2.81
C ARG A 9 -10.32 -5.31 2.32
N ASP A 10 -9.68 -4.91 1.23
CA ASP A 10 -10.08 -3.66 0.59
C ASP A 10 -11.39 -3.89 -0.18
N PRO A 11 -12.53 -3.28 0.22
CA PRO A 11 -13.79 -3.42 -0.49
C PRO A 11 -13.71 -3.03 -1.97
N ARG A 12 -12.73 -2.21 -2.37
CA ARG A 12 -12.51 -1.83 -3.77
C ARG A 12 -12.03 -3.00 -4.63
N TYR A 13 -11.21 -3.89 -4.06
CA TYR A 13 -10.70 -5.07 -4.75
C TYR A 13 -11.81 -6.10 -4.97
N VAL A 14 -12.63 -6.32 -3.93
CA VAL A 14 -13.78 -7.23 -3.98
C VAL A 14 -14.84 -6.72 -4.98
N TRP A 15 -15.11 -5.41 -5.00
CA TRP A 15 -16.04 -4.81 -5.97
C TRP A 15 -15.58 -4.98 -7.42
N GLY A 16 -14.28 -4.83 -7.69
CA GLY A 16 -13.71 -5.02 -9.03
C GLY A 16 -13.90 -6.44 -9.54
N ILE A 17 -13.63 -7.44 -8.69
CA ILE A 17 -13.79 -8.86 -9.03
C ILE A 17 -15.28 -9.21 -9.24
N GLN A 18 -16.16 -8.72 -8.38
CA GLN A 18 -17.60 -8.97 -8.50
C GLN A 18 -18.21 -8.29 -9.73
N ALA A 19 -17.77 -7.07 -10.07
CA ALA A 19 -18.19 -6.39 -11.30
C ALA A 19 -17.71 -7.14 -12.56
N MET A 20 -16.46 -7.62 -12.57
CA MET A 20 -15.93 -8.45 -13.65
C MET A 20 -16.73 -9.75 -13.81
N ARG A 21 -17.08 -10.40 -12.69
CA ARG A 21 -17.92 -11.59 -12.67
C ARG A 21 -19.32 -11.33 -13.22
N PHE A 22 -19.92 -10.21 -12.86
CA PHE A 22 -21.21 -9.83 -13.40
C PHE A 22 -21.12 -9.59 -14.91
N CYS A 23 -20.12 -8.84 -15.37
CA CYS A 23 -19.90 -8.56 -16.78
C CYS A 23 -19.71 -9.82 -17.62
N GLY A 24 -18.94 -10.81 -17.16
CA GLY A 24 -18.77 -12.02 -17.96
C GLY A 24 -19.90 -13.05 -17.82
N MET A 25 -20.69 -13.04 -16.74
CA MET A 25 -21.97 -13.76 -16.70
C MET A 25 -22.95 -13.17 -17.72
N VAL A 26 -23.02 -11.84 -17.83
CA VAL A 26 -23.79 -11.14 -18.85
C VAL A 26 -23.26 -11.45 -20.24
N ALA A 27 -21.95 -11.48 -20.45
CA ALA A 27 -21.32 -11.84 -21.72
C ALA A 27 -21.64 -13.28 -22.14
N LEU A 28 -21.60 -14.22 -21.19
CA LEU A 28 -21.91 -15.63 -21.43
C LEU A 28 -23.39 -15.82 -21.74
N GLY A 29 -24.29 -15.11 -21.06
CA GLY A 29 -25.71 -15.06 -21.37
C GLY A 29 -26.02 -14.45 -22.75
N ALA A 30 -25.36 -13.33 -23.08
CA ALA A 30 -25.45 -12.72 -24.41
C ALA A 30 -24.89 -13.63 -25.51
N THR A 31 -23.85 -14.40 -25.18
CA THR A 31 -23.30 -15.41 -26.09
C THR A 31 -24.31 -16.51 -26.37
N ILE A 32 -24.94 -17.06 -25.34
CA ILE A 32 -25.99 -18.09 -25.49
C ILE A 32 -27.17 -17.56 -26.31
N ALA A 33 -27.59 -16.31 -26.09
CA ALA A 33 -28.74 -15.71 -26.77
C ALA A 33 -28.48 -15.37 -28.25
N GLY A 34 -27.23 -15.10 -28.65
CA GLY A 34 -26.87 -14.69 -30.01
C GLY A 34 -26.29 -15.79 -30.91
N ILE A 35 -26.30 -17.06 -30.48
CA ILE A 35 -25.77 -18.17 -31.28
C ILE A 35 -26.76 -18.56 -32.38
N HIS A 36 -26.33 -18.40 -33.63
CA HIS A 36 -27.01 -18.90 -34.82
C HIS A 36 -26.00 -19.61 -35.73
N PRO A 37 -26.24 -20.87 -36.16
CA PRO A 37 -27.39 -21.73 -35.83
C PRO A 37 -27.38 -22.21 -34.37
N GLN A 38 -28.57 -22.59 -33.88
CA GLN A 38 -28.79 -23.02 -32.50
C GLN A 38 -27.92 -24.26 -32.14
N PRO A 39 -27.50 -24.38 -30.87
CA PRO A 39 -26.76 -25.55 -30.41
C PRO A 39 -27.54 -26.83 -30.72
N GLY A 40 -26.86 -27.83 -31.26
CA GLY A 40 -27.47 -29.05 -31.77
C GLY A 40 -26.64 -30.28 -31.45
N LEU A 41 -27.23 -31.47 -31.56
CA LEU A 41 -26.57 -32.74 -31.19
C LEU A 41 -25.68 -33.33 -32.29
N HIS A 42 -25.57 -32.68 -33.46
CA HIS A 42 -24.82 -33.18 -34.61
C HIS A 42 -24.02 -32.06 -35.30
N GLY A 43 -22.87 -32.43 -35.90
CA GLY A 43 -22.05 -31.53 -36.71
C GLY A 43 -21.49 -30.31 -35.94
N ARG A 44 -21.54 -29.13 -36.56
CA ARG A 44 -21.05 -27.86 -35.96
C ARG A 44 -21.81 -27.47 -34.67
N GLY A 45 -23.07 -27.89 -34.53
CA GLY A 45 -23.88 -27.62 -33.33
C GLY A 45 -23.34 -28.30 -32.06
N LEU A 46 -22.79 -29.52 -32.20
CA LEU A 46 -22.22 -30.25 -31.07
C LEU A 46 -20.93 -29.59 -30.59
N ALA A 47 -20.07 -29.17 -31.52
CA ALA A 47 -18.85 -28.41 -31.21
C ALA A 47 -19.15 -27.11 -30.44
N LEU A 48 -20.21 -26.38 -30.83
CA LEU A 48 -20.66 -25.19 -30.11
C LEU A 48 -21.12 -25.51 -28.68
N SER A 49 -21.93 -26.57 -28.50
CA SER A 49 -22.42 -26.96 -27.18
C SER A 49 -21.31 -27.40 -26.23
N VAL A 50 -20.33 -28.17 -26.73
CA VAL A 50 -19.17 -28.60 -25.94
C VAL A 50 -18.30 -27.41 -25.55
N THR A 51 -18.05 -26.48 -26.48
CA THR A 51 -17.20 -25.32 -26.20
C THR A 51 -17.88 -24.35 -25.22
N LEU A 52 -19.20 -24.18 -25.31
CA LEU A 52 -19.98 -23.43 -24.32
C LEU A 52 -19.96 -24.08 -22.94
N ALA A 53 -20.08 -25.41 -22.86
CA ALA A 53 -19.99 -26.14 -21.60
C ALA A 53 -18.60 -25.96 -20.96
N VAL A 54 -17.53 -26.01 -21.76
CA VAL A 54 -16.16 -25.75 -21.30
C VAL A 54 -15.99 -24.29 -20.83
N ALA A 55 -16.54 -23.32 -21.55
CA ALA A 55 -16.53 -21.91 -21.15
C ALA A 55 -17.29 -21.69 -19.82
N ALA A 56 -18.46 -22.31 -19.66
CA ALA A 56 -19.25 -22.26 -18.43
C ALA A 56 -18.52 -22.94 -17.26
N LEU A 57 -17.85 -24.08 -17.48
CA LEU A 57 -17.03 -24.74 -16.46
C LEU A 57 -15.82 -23.89 -16.06
N GLY A 58 -15.15 -23.23 -17.01
CA GLY A 58 -14.09 -22.26 -16.73
C GLY A 58 -14.59 -21.09 -15.88
N TRP A 59 -15.81 -20.60 -16.18
CA TRP A 59 -16.48 -19.56 -15.43
C TRP A 59 -16.83 -19.98 -14.00
N ILE A 60 -17.37 -21.18 -13.82
CA ILE A 60 -17.67 -21.77 -12.51
C ILE A 60 -16.36 -21.99 -11.73
N GLY A 61 -15.28 -22.37 -12.40
CA GLY A 61 -13.94 -22.43 -11.81
C GLY A 61 -13.53 -21.08 -11.22
N LEU A 62 -13.63 -19.98 -11.98
CA LEU A 62 -13.35 -18.64 -11.45
C LEU A 62 -14.23 -18.26 -10.26
N MET A 63 -15.48 -18.74 -10.19
CA MET A 63 -16.39 -18.55 -9.05
C MET A 63 -15.93 -19.30 -7.79
N VAL A 64 -15.53 -20.57 -7.95
CA VAL A 64 -15.23 -21.48 -6.83
C VAL A 64 -13.80 -21.31 -6.30
N PHE A 65 -12.83 -21.04 -7.17
CA PHE A 65 -11.40 -21.02 -6.80
C PHE A 65 -10.95 -19.73 -6.12
N ASP A 66 -11.79 -18.71 -6.04
CA ASP A 66 -11.52 -17.42 -5.38
C ASP A 66 -11.43 -17.54 -3.84
N MET A 67 -11.86 -18.68 -3.28
CA MET A 67 -11.80 -18.98 -1.84
C MET A 67 -10.56 -19.79 -1.41
N ARG A 68 -9.66 -20.13 -2.34
CA ARG A 68 -8.55 -21.07 -2.15
C ARG A 68 -7.26 -20.48 -2.77
N PRO A 69 -6.05 -20.67 -2.19
CA PRO A 69 -4.80 -20.10 -2.71
C PRO A 69 -4.27 -20.76 -4.01
N TRP A 70 -5.16 -21.34 -4.82
CA TRP A 70 -4.77 -22.01 -6.06
C TRP A 70 -4.53 -21.01 -7.20
N PRO A 71 -3.66 -21.33 -8.16
CA PRO A 71 -3.36 -20.43 -9.25
C PRO A 71 -4.61 -20.18 -10.12
N LEU A 72 -4.92 -18.91 -10.39
CA LEU A 72 -6.01 -18.49 -11.29
C LEU A 72 -5.69 -18.74 -12.77
N THR A 73 -4.48 -19.22 -13.09
CA THR A 73 -4.03 -19.46 -14.46
C THR A 73 -4.81 -20.56 -15.20
N PRO A 74 -5.09 -21.76 -14.63
CA PRO A 74 -5.87 -22.79 -15.31
C PRO A 74 -7.26 -22.36 -15.78
N PRO A 75 -8.14 -21.76 -14.94
CA PRO A 75 -9.48 -21.38 -15.41
C PRO A 75 -9.44 -20.27 -16.48
N LEU A 76 -8.50 -19.33 -16.37
CA LEU A 76 -8.31 -18.28 -17.38
C LEU A 76 -7.78 -18.85 -18.71
N ALA A 77 -6.87 -19.83 -18.66
CA ALA A 77 -6.39 -20.52 -19.85
C ALA A 77 -7.52 -21.30 -20.54
N VAL A 78 -8.35 -22.02 -19.78
CA VAL A 78 -9.54 -22.70 -20.31
C VAL A 78 -10.50 -21.73 -20.97
N MET A 79 -10.76 -20.58 -20.33
CA MET A 79 -11.61 -19.55 -20.92
C MET A 79 -10.99 -18.94 -22.18
N ALA A 80 -9.70 -18.63 -22.19
CA ALA A 80 -9.03 -18.07 -23.36
C ALA A 80 -9.07 -19.02 -24.56
N VAL A 81 -8.83 -20.31 -24.34
CA VAL A 81 -8.91 -21.35 -25.39
C VAL A 81 -10.36 -21.52 -25.87
N SER A 82 -11.32 -21.64 -24.95
CA SER A 82 -12.74 -21.80 -25.31
C SER A 82 -13.29 -20.58 -26.07
N GLY A 83 -12.92 -19.37 -25.67
CA GLY A 83 -13.33 -18.14 -26.33
C GLY A 83 -12.67 -17.97 -27.70
N GLY A 84 -11.39 -18.33 -27.84
CA GLY A 84 -10.72 -18.38 -29.15
C GLY A 84 -11.36 -19.38 -30.10
N LEU A 85 -11.72 -20.58 -29.61
CA LEU A 85 -12.40 -21.60 -30.39
C LEU A 85 -13.82 -21.17 -30.80
N LEU A 86 -14.60 -20.56 -29.90
CA LEU A 86 -15.91 -20.02 -30.23
C LEU A 86 -15.81 -18.88 -31.26
N GLY A 87 -14.81 -18.00 -31.14
CA GLY A 87 -14.55 -16.94 -32.11
C GLY A 87 -14.21 -17.47 -33.50
N ALA A 88 -13.49 -18.60 -33.58
CA ALA A 88 -13.23 -19.29 -34.83
C ALA A 88 -14.48 -19.95 -35.43
N LEU A 89 -15.34 -20.54 -34.58
CA LEU A 89 -16.57 -21.20 -35.00
C LEU A 89 -17.65 -20.20 -35.46
N GLN A 90 -17.71 -19.01 -34.85
CA GLN A 90 -18.70 -17.97 -35.15
C GLN A 90 -18.00 -16.59 -35.25
N PRO A 91 -17.40 -16.26 -36.42
CA PRO A 91 -16.76 -14.97 -36.64
C PRO A 91 -17.75 -13.82 -36.44
N GLY A 92 -17.40 -12.84 -35.60
CA GLY A 92 -18.26 -11.69 -35.28
C GLY A 92 -19.40 -11.97 -34.29
N GLY A 93 -19.48 -13.18 -33.74
CA GLY A 93 -20.47 -13.52 -32.71
C GLY A 93 -20.15 -12.93 -31.33
N PRO A 94 -21.12 -12.91 -30.41
CA PRO A 94 -20.92 -12.44 -29.02
C PRO A 94 -19.84 -13.21 -28.23
N ALA A 95 -19.44 -14.39 -28.69
CA ALA A 95 -18.43 -15.23 -28.06
C ALA A 95 -17.05 -14.56 -27.85
N ILE A 96 -16.75 -13.51 -28.62
CA ILE A 96 -15.56 -12.66 -28.43
C ILE A 96 -15.46 -12.16 -26.99
N ALA A 97 -16.60 -11.90 -26.35
CA ALA A 97 -16.66 -11.39 -24.99
C ALA A 97 -16.06 -12.37 -23.95
N VAL A 98 -16.15 -13.69 -24.17
CA VAL A 98 -15.56 -14.69 -23.26
C VAL A 98 -14.03 -14.58 -23.25
N ALA A 99 -13.41 -14.51 -24.44
CA ALA A 99 -11.97 -14.35 -24.56
C ALA A 99 -11.50 -12.96 -24.08
N ALA A 100 -12.28 -11.90 -24.36
CA ALA A 100 -11.97 -10.55 -23.91
C ALA A 100 -12.00 -10.44 -22.38
N VAL A 101 -12.99 -11.06 -21.72
CA VAL A 101 -13.04 -11.12 -20.26
C VAL A 101 -11.86 -11.90 -19.70
N ALA A 102 -11.47 -13.03 -20.32
CA ALA A 102 -10.29 -13.78 -19.90
C ALA A 102 -8.99 -12.96 -20.02
N ALA A 103 -8.82 -12.21 -21.10
CA ALA A 103 -7.65 -11.34 -21.32
C ALA A 103 -7.61 -10.17 -20.32
N PHE A 104 -8.75 -9.53 -20.06
CA PHE A 104 -8.86 -8.47 -19.06
C PHE A 104 -8.63 -8.98 -17.63
N ALA A 105 -9.25 -10.10 -17.28
CA ALA A 105 -9.10 -10.75 -15.98
C ALA A 105 -7.66 -11.20 -15.74
N GLY A 106 -7.03 -11.81 -16.75
CA GLY A 106 -5.60 -12.13 -16.71
C GLY A 106 -4.75 -10.88 -16.55
N GLY A 107 -5.00 -9.83 -17.34
CA GLY A 107 -4.24 -8.58 -17.28
C GLY A 107 -4.31 -7.86 -15.94
N SER A 108 -5.44 -7.96 -15.25
CA SER A 108 -5.68 -7.28 -13.97
C SER A 108 -5.26 -8.07 -12.74
N ASN A 109 -5.18 -9.41 -12.81
CA ASN A 109 -4.95 -10.26 -11.63
C ASN A 109 -3.68 -11.11 -11.70
N LEU A 110 -3.10 -11.31 -12.88
CA LEU A 110 -1.89 -12.11 -13.04
C LEU A 110 -0.66 -11.23 -13.26
N PRO A 111 0.56 -11.72 -12.95
CA PRO A 111 1.77 -11.04 -13.36
C PRO A 111 1.81 -10.88 -14.90
N PRO A 112 2.45 -9.83 -15.43
CA PRO A 112 2.41 -9.49 -16.86
C PRO A 112 2.79 -10.65 -17.78
N GLN A 113 3.76 -11.46 -17.37
CA GLN A 113 4.23 -12.63 -18.14
C GLN A 113 3.17 -13.74 -18.26
N ALA A 114 2.44 -14.04 -17.19
CA ALA A 114 1.41 -15.08 -17.23
C ALA A 114 0.19 -14.61 -18.03
N SER A 115 -0.17 -13.33 -17.89
CA SER A 115 -1.29 -12.75 -18.61
C SER A 115 -1.08 -12.69 -20.13
N THR A 116 0.12 -12.33 -20.58
CA THR A 116 0.47 -12.35 -22.01
C THR A 116 0.39 -13.76 -22.56
N VAL A 117 0.91 -14.77 -21.83
CA VAL A 117 0.84 -16.17 -22.25
C VAL A 117 -0.61 -16.64 -22.42
N VAL A 118 -1.49 -16.35 -21.46
CA VAL A 118 -2.92 -16.72 -21.54
C VAL A 118 -3.59 -16.04 -22.73
N THR A 119 -3.31 -14.76 -22.95
CA THR A 119 -3.92 -14.00 -24.05
C THR A 119 -3.42 -14.48 -25.42
N VAL A 120 -2.13 -14.75 -25.56
CA VAL A 120 -1.51 -15.31 -26.77
C VAL A 120 -2.05 -16.71 -27.06
N LEU A 121 -2.31 -17.52 -26.03
CA LEU A 121 -2.96 -18.82 -26.19
C LEU A 121 -4.38 -18.68 -26.78
N GLY A 122 -5.17 -17.71 -26.30
CA GLY A 122 -6.48 -17.41 -26.88
C GLY A 122 -6.41 -16.90 -28.32
N MET A 123 -5.48 -15.97 -28.60
CA MET A 123 -5.24 -15.42 -29.94
C MET A 123 -4.77 -16.48 -30.95
N SER A 124 -3.89 -17.38 -30.54
CA SER A 124 -3.40 -18.47 -31.40
C SER A 124 -4.49 -19.50 -31.69
N THR A 125 -5.29 -19.87 -30.68
CA THR A 125 -6.44 -20.77 -30.86
C THR A 125 -7.43 -20.19 -31.89
N LEU A 126 -7.73 -18.90 -31.79
CA LEU A 126 -8.58 -18.20 -32.77
C LEU A 126 -7.93 -18.18 -34.15
N THR A 127 -6.68 -17.73 -34.26
CA THR A 127 -6.02 -17.54 -35.56
C THR A 127 -5.93 -18.86 -36.32
N VAL A 128 -5.53 -19.93 -35.64
CA VAL A 128 -5.45 -21.28 -36.23
C VAL A 128 -6.84 -21.80 -36.59
N GLY A 129 -7.81 -21.71 -35.68
CA GLY A 129 -9.18 -22.18 -35.93
C GLY A 129 -9.87 -21.39 -37.05
N GLY A 130 -9.68 -20.08 -37.09
CA GLY A 130 -10.23 -19.19 -38.12
C GLY A 130 -9.64 -19.49 -39.49
N LEU A 131 -8.32 -19.75 -39.58
CA LEU A 131 -7.67 -20.14 -40.83
C LEU A 131 -8.20 -21.48 -41.35
N LEU A 132 -8.37 -22.47 -40.46
CA LEU A 132 -8.90 -23.79 -40.81
C LEU A 132 -10.38 -23.76 -41.24
N LEU A 133 -11.16 -22.83 -40.68
CA LEU A 133 -12.61 -22.71 -40.91
C LEU A 133 -12.97 -21.66 -41.98
N GLY A 134 -11.98 -20.99 -42.57
CA GLY A 134 -12.19 -19.96 -43.60
C GLY A 134 -12.83 -18.67 -43.08
N ALA A 135 -12.52 -18.28 -41.84
CA ALA A 135 -13.02 -17.05 -41.24
C ALA A 135 -12.50 -15.80 -42.00
N PRO A 136 -13.31 -14.74 -42.13
CA PRO A 136 -12.88 -13.51 -42.78
C PRO A 136 -11.73 -12.85 -41.99
N THR A 137 -10.70 -12.38 -42.71
CA THR A 137 -9.51 -11.76 -42.11
C THR A 137 -9.86 -10.57 -41.22
N THR A 138 -10.90 -9.81 -41.57
CA THR A 138 -11.41 -8.67 -40.78
C THR A 138 -11.88 -9.10 -39.38
N ALA A 139 -12.51 -10.28 -39.25
CA ALA A 139 -12.93 -10.80 -37.94
C ALA A 139 -11.73 -11.23 -37.09
N VAL A 140 -10.70 -11.83 -37.70
CA VAL A 140 -9.47 -12.21 -37.00
C VAL A 140 -8.74 -10.97 -36.49
N ILE A 141 -8.59 -9.95 -37.33
CA ILE A 141 -7.97 -8.66 -36.94
C ILE A 141 -8.76 -8.02 -35.81
N GLY A 142 -10.09 -7.93 -35.92
CA GLY A 142 -10.94 -7.36 -34.87
C GLY A 142 -10.78 -8.06 -33.53
N PHE A 143 -10.68 -9.39 -33.53
CA PHE A 143 -10.49 -10.17 -32.31
C PHE A 143 -9.13 -9.92 -31.66
N VAL A 144 -8.06 -9.88 -32.46
CA VAL A 144 -6.71 -9.57 -31.95
C VAL A 144 -6.66 -8.17 -31.33
N VAL A 145 -7.30 -7.19 -31.97
CA VAL A 145 -7.41 -5.82 -31.43
C VAL A 145 -8.21 -5.78 -30.11
N ILE A 146 -9.35 -6.47 -30.04
CA ILE A 146 -10.18 -6.53 -28.83
C ILE A 146 -9.42 -7.22 -27.68
N LEU A 147 -8.74 -8.34 -27.94
CA LEU A 147 -7.96 -9.01 -26.90
C LEU A 147 -6.75 -8.20 -26.46
N GLY A 148 -6.06 -7.54 -27.40
CA GLY A 148 -4.92 -6.67 -27.10
C GLY A 148 -5.34 -5.46 -26.25
N THR A 149 -6.47 -4.82 -26.57
CA THR A 149 -7.02 -3.72 -25.79
C THR A 149 -7.51 -4.18 -24.41
N ALA A 150 -8.19 -5.33 -24.31
CA ALA A 150 -8.60 -5.92 -23.03
C ALA A 150 -7.40 -6.24 -22.12
N LEU A 151 -6.35 -6.83 -22.69
CA LEU A 151 -5.10 -7.11 -22.00
C LEU A 151 -4.43 -5.81 -21.51
N GLY A 152 -4.29 -4.83 -22.40
CA GLY A 152 -3.70 -3.52 -22.07
C GLY A 152 -4.45 -2.80 -20.96
N MET A 153 -5.79 -2.79 -21.01
CA MET A 153 -6.61 -2.21 -19.96
C MET A 153 -6.47 -2.96 -18.62
N GLY A 154 -6.38 -4.29 -18.67
CA GLY A 154 -6.08 -5.11 -17.50
C GLY A 154 -4.72 -4.76 -16.89
N MET A 155 -3.66 -4.66 -17.70
CA MET A 155 -2.32 -4.31 -17.25
C MET A 155 -2.24 -2.90 -16.65
N ILE A 156 -2.94 -1.92 -17.23
CA ILE A 156 -3.05 -0.57 -16.67
C ILE A 156 -3.66 -0.64 -15.28
N ARG A 157 -4.74 -1.42 -15.11
CA ARG A 157 -5.40 -1.61 -13.80
C ARG A 157 -4.46 -2.25 -12.79
N TYR A 158 -3.73 -3.30 -13.18
CA TYR A 158 -2.70 -3.94 -12.34
C TYR A 158 -1.63 -2.94 -11.89
N GLY A 159 -1.16 -2.08 -12.81
CA GLY A 159 -0.19 -1.04 -12.49
C GLY A 159 -0.73 0.04 -11.54
N ILE A 160 -1.99 0.43 -11.68
CA ILE A 160 -2.64 1.40 -10.79
C ILE A 160 -2.77 0.84 -9.37
N THR A 161 -3.21 -0.42 -9.23
CA THR A 161 -3.35 -1.05 -7.90
C THR A 161 -2.01 -1.21 -7.21
N GLN A 162 -0.98 -1.68 -7.94
CA GLN A 162 0.39 -1.79 -7.43
C GLN A 162 0.93 -0.44 -6.93
N ARG A 163 0.72 0.63 -7.71
CA ARG A 163 1.16 1.98 -7.33
C ARG A 163 0.38 2.53 -6.15
N ALA A 164 -0.91 2.22 -6.04
CA ALA A 164 -1.73 2.63 -4.90
C ALA A 164 -1.24 1.98 -3.61
N ASP A 165 -0.98 0.67 -3.63
CA ASP A 165 -0.45 -0.08 -2.48
C ASP A 165 0.93 0.46 -2.06
N GLN A 166 1.81 0.74 -3.03
CA GLN A 166 3.12 1.35 -2.76
C GLN A 166 2.98 2.76 -2.16
N ALA A 167 2.07 3.58 -2.67
CA ALA A 167 1.84 4.93 -2.16
C ALA A 167 1.31 4.91 -0.73
N GLU A 168 0.42 3.96 -0.39
CA GLU A 168 -0.09 3.80 0.97
C GLU A 168 1.03 3.37 1.93
N GLN A 169 1.88 2.42 1.54
CA GLN A 169 3.04 2.02 2.33
C GLN A 169 4.01 3.18 2.57
N LEU A 170 4.30 3.99 1.54
CA LEU A 170 5.15 5.17 1.65
C LEU A 170 4.55 6.23 2.57
N LEU A 171 3.23 6.46 2.50
CA LEU A 171 2.53 7.37 3.40
C LEU A 171 2.60 6.89 4.85
N GLU A 172 2.43 5.59 5.09
CA GLU A 172 2.55 5.02 6.43
C GLU A 172 3.98 5.14 6.97
N GLN A 173 4.99 4.86 6.15
CA GLN A 173 6.40 5.07 6.51
C GLN A 173 6.71 6.53 6.83
N THR A 174 6.20 7.46 6.01
CA THR A 174 6.39 8.91 6.22
C THR A 174 5.75 9.36 7.52
N ARG A 175 4.54 8.88 7.84
CA ARG A 175 3.88 9.17 9.12
C ARG A 175 4.67 8.66 10.31
N ARG A 176 5.21 7.44 10.23
CA ARG A 176 6.04 6.86 11.29
C ARG A 176 7.35 7.64 11.46
N ALA A 177 7.98 8.04 10.36
CA ALA A 177 9.20 8.84 10.38
C ALA A 177 8.96 10.22 11.02
N ALA A 178 7.88 10.91 10.63
CA ALA A 178 7.52 12.21 11.22
C ALA A 178 7.23 12.09 12.73
N ALA A 179 6.54 11.02 13.16
CA ALA A 179 6.31 10.75 14.57
C ALA A 179 7.64 10.51 15.34
N ALA A 180 8.57 9.74 14.76
CA ALA A 180 9.88 9.52 15.36
C ALA A 180 10.73 10.80 15.42
N GLU A 181 10.68 11.64 14.39
CA GLU A 181 11.40 12.91 14.34
C GLU A 181 10.89 13.88 15.42
N THR A 182 9.57 14.00 15.58
CA THR A 182 8.98 14.83 16.64
C THR A 182 9.35 14.34 18.04
N GLU A 183 9.35 13.03 18.28
CA GLU A 183 9.80 12.46 19.55
C GLU A 183 11.29 12.72 19.81
N ALA A 184 12.13 12.53 18.79
CA ALA A 184 13.56 12.81 18.86
C ALA A 184 13.84 14.30 19.13
N ALA A 185 13.09 15.20 18.49
CA ALA A 185 13.18 16.64 18.73
C ALA A 185 12.83 16.99 20.19
N VAL A 186 11.75 16.42 20.72
CA VAL A 186 11.35 16.62 22.14
C VAL A 186 12.42 16.10 23.10
N LEU A 187 12.99 14.92 22.84
CA LEU A 187 14.06 14.36 23.67
C LEU A 187 15.36 15.17 23.57
N GLY A 188 15.71 15.64 22.37
CA GLY A 188 16.85 16.52 22.13
C GLY A 188 16.72 17.82 22.91
N GLU A 189 15.54 18.44 22.88
CA GLU A 189 15.25 19.66 23.62
C GLU A 189 15.33 19.46 25.14
N ARG A 190 14.73 18.38 25.67
CA ARG A 190 14.86 18.03 27.10
C ARG A 190 16.31 17.86 27.52
N THR A 191 17.13 17.23 26.68
CA THR A 191 18.55 17.02 26.96
C THR A 191 19.32 18.33 26.95
N ARG A 192 19.02 19.24 26.01
CA ARG A 192 19.59 20.58 25.94
C ARG A 192 19.30 21.37 27.22
N ILE A 193 18.04 21.40 27.65
CA ILE A 193 17.61 22.11 28.86
C ILE A 193 18.23 21.51 30.12
N ALA A 194 18.32 20.18 30.21
CA ALA A 194 18.97 19.53 31.34
C ALA A 194 20.43 19.97 31.50
N ARG A 195 21.15 20.14 30.38
CA ARG A 195 22.52 20.69 30.40
C ARG A 195 22.55 22.16 30.80
N GLU A 196 21.66 22.99 30.25
CA GLU A 196 21.59 24.41 30.60
C GLU A 196 21.32 24.62 32.10
N ILE A 197 20.38 23.85 32.66
CA ILE A 197 20.11 23.84 34.11
C ILE A 197 21.34 23.35 34.87
N HIS A 198 21.99 22.27 34.42
CA HIS A 198 23.19 21.75 35.08
C HIS A 198 24.33 22.77 35.09
N ASP A 199 24.56 23.49 34.00
CA ASP A 199 25.61 24.50 33.88
C ASP A 199 25.34 25.69 34.81
N ILE A 200 24.09 26.17 34.87
CA ILE A 200 23.67 27.24 35.81
C ILE A 200 23.84 26.78 37.27
N LEU A 201 23.44 25.54 37.59
CA LEU A 201 23.59 24.98 38.92
C LEU A 201 25.06 24.78 39.30
N ALA A 202 25.88 24.20 38.43
CA ALA A 202 27.30 23.98 38.66
C ALA A 202 28.04 25.30 38.90
N HIS A 203 27.75 26.32 38.09
CA HIS A 203 28.36 27.64 38.23
C HIS A 203 27.96 28.33 39.56
N SER A 204 26.66 28.34 39.87
CA SER A 204 26.16 29.00 41.09
C SER A 204 26.60 28.27 42.37
N LEU A 205 26.61 26.94 42.37
CA LEU A 205 27.11 26.13 43.49
C LEU A 205 28.62 26.27 43.67
N GLY A 206 29.40 26.31 42.58
CA GLY A 206 30.84 26.56 42.65
C GLY A 206 31.17 27.93 43.24
N ALA A 207 30.47 28.99 42.81
CA ALA A 207 30.64 30.33 43.36
C ALA A 207 30.23 30.40 44.85
N LEU A 208 29.17 29.69 45.23
CA LEU A 208 28.71 29.59 46.62
C LEU A 208 29.75 28.89 47.50
N ALA A 209 30.27 27.74 47.06
CA ALA A 209 31.30 26.99 47.78
C ALA A 209 32.53 27.88 48.06
N MET A 210 33.00 28.62 47.05
CA MET A 210 34.12 29.56 47.22
C MET A 210 33.82 30.70 48.22
N GLN A 211 32.59 31.24 48.26
CA GLN A 211 32.26 32.27 49.26
C GLN A 211 32.19 31.70 50.68
N VAL A 212 31.73 30.47 50.85
CA VAL A 212 31.70 29.78 52.15
C VAL A 212 33.12 29.47 52.63
N GLU A 213 33.97 28.94 51.76
CA GLU A 213 35.38 28.69 52.06
C GLU A 213 36.12 29.99 52.42
N ALA A 214 35.88 31.07 51.68
CA ALA A 214 36.45 32.39 51.99
C ALA A 214 36.00 32.91 53.38
N ALA A 215 34.72 32.74 53.74
CA ALA A 215 34.22 33.12 55.05
C ALA A 215 34.87 32.29 56.18
N GLN A 216 35.03 30.98 55.99
CA GLN A 216 35.72 30.10 56.94
C GLN A 216 37.18 30.50 57.10
N ALA A 217 37.89 30.74 55.98
CA ALA A 217 39.29 31.14 56.01
C ALA A 217 39.52 32.45 56.78
N LEU A 218 38.59 33.42 56.68
CA LEU A 218 38.65 34.70 57.40
C LEU A 218 38.38 34.58 58.91
N LEU A 219 37.60 33.56 59.33
CA LEU A 219 37.27 33.31 60.74
C LEU A 219 38.32 32.47 61.46
N THR A 220 39.17 31.75 60.73
CA THR A 220 40.16 30.82 61.30
C THR A 220 41.57 31.42 61.42
N GLN A 221 41.74 32.71 61.09
CA GLN A 221 43.02 33.43 61.21
C GLN A 221 43.31 33.80 62.67
N GLU A 222 44.57 34.08 63.01
CA GLU A 222 44.97 34.54 64.35
C GLU A 222 44.21 35.79 64.81
N GLU A 223 43.87 36.68 63.86
CA GLU A 223 43.06 37.87 64.11
C GLU A 223 41.85 37.88 63.14
N PRO A 224 40.66 37.40 63.58
CA PRO A 224 39.53 37.15 62.68
C PRO A 224 38.83 38.44 62.21
N ASP A 225 38.63 38.57 60.89
CA ASP A 225 37.87 39.67 60.27
C ASP A 225 36.39 39.28 60.10
N VAL A 226 35.65 39.35 61.21
CA VAL A 226 34.22 38.97 61.28
C VAL A 226 33.38 39.78 60.28
N ALA A 227 33.70 41.05 60.07
CA ALA A 227 32.96 41.92 59.16
C ALA A 227 33.10 41.47 57.69
N LYS A 228 34.30 41.04 57.24
CA LYS A 228 34.48 40.44 55.91
C LYS A 228 33.80 39.08 55.80
N ALA A 229 33.88 38.24 56.83
CA ALA A 229 33.26 36.92 56.84
C ALA A 229 31.72 37.02 56.66
N VAL A 230 31.06 37.95 57.37
CA VAL A 230 29.62 38.22 57.22
C VAL A 230 29.28 38.63 55.77
N ARG A 231 30.09 39.49 55.13
CA ARG A 231 29.87 39.88 53.73
C ARG A 231 29.99 38.71 52.74
N CYS A 232 30.88 37.76 53.00
CA CYS A 232 30.99 36.52 52.20
C CYS A 232 29.73 35.65 52.36
N VAL A 233 29.21 35.51 53.58
CA VAL A 233 27.96 34.78 53.84
C VAL A 233 26.75 35.46 53.17
N GLU A 234 26.66 36.79 53.23
CA GLU A 234 25.62 37.55 52.52
C GLU A 234 25.69 37.35 51.01
N ARG A 235 26.90 37.40 50.43
CA ARG A 235 27.10 37.11 49.00
C ARG A 235 26.72 35.67 48.65
N ALA A 236 27.08 34.69 49.47
CA ALA A 236 26.65 33.30 49.28
C ALA A 236 25.11 33.21 49.25
N GLY A 237 24.42 33.84 50.19
CA GLY A 237 22.95 33.87 50.23
C GLY A 237 22.30 34.62 49.05
N GLN A 238 22.97 35.62 48.47
CA GLN A 238 22.53 36.26 47.23
C GLN A 238 22.71 35.33 46.03
N LEU A 239 23.85 34.65 45.91
CA LEU A 239 24.12 33.67 44.85
C LEU A 239 23.13 32.50 44.87
N THR A 240 22.77 31.97 46.05
CA THR A 240 21.74 30.92 46.18
C THR A 240 20.39 31.38 45.65
N ARG A 241 19.96 32.59 46.05
CA ARG A 241 18.66 33.13 45.64
C ARG A 241 18.61 33.41 44.14
N ALA A 242 19.69 33.95 43.58
CA ALA A 242 19.82 34.18 42.15
C ALA A 242 19.81 32.85 41.36
N GLY A 243 20.63 31.86 41.75
CA GLY A 243 20.69 30.56 41.08
C GLY A 243 19.37 29.77 41.13
N LEU A 244 18.67 29.81 42.26
CA LEU A 244 17.32 29.20 42.38
C LEU A 244 16.27 29.93 41.54
N ALA A 245 16.35 31.25 41.44
CA ALA A 245 15.44 32.03 40.60
C ALA A 245 15.67 31.73 39.10
N GLU A 246 16.93 31.65 38.66
CA GLU A 246 17.28 31.29 37.28
C GLU A 246 16.83 29.86 36.93
N SER A 247 17.09 28.89 37.82
CA SER A 247 16.66 27.50 37.63
C SER A 247 15.13 27.38 37.54
N ARG A 248 14.38 28.11 38.38
CA ARG A 248 12.91 28.14 38.28
C ARG A 248 12.42 28.75 36.98
N ARG A 249 13.07 29.82 36.50
CA ARG A 249 12.73 30.45 35.20
C ARG A 249 12.94 29.47 34.05
N ALA A 250 14.08 28.78 34.01
CA ALA A 250 14.37 27.76 32.99
C ALA A 250 13.33 26.62 32.98
N VAL A 251 12.92 26.12 34.15
CA VAL A 251 11.88 25.08 34.26
C VAL A 251 10.49 25.61 33.89
N HIS A 252 10.16 26.86 34.22
CA HIS A 252 8.89 27.48 33.86
C HIS A 252 8.75 27.65 32.34
N ALA A 253 9.80 28.13 31.66
CA ALA A 253 9.81 28.26 30.21
C ALA A 253 9.52 26.91 29.50
N LEU A 254 10.10 25.81 30.01
CA LEU A 254 9.83 24.46 29.50
C LEU A 254 8.37 24.02 29.69
N ARG A 255 7.76 24.34 30.85
CA ARG A 255 6.33 24.01 31.09
C ARG A 255 5.42 24.71 30.10
N GLU A 256 5.74 25.95 29.73
CA GLU A 256 4.97 26.71 28.74
C GLU A 256 5.15 26.17 27.31
N ASP A 257 6.38 25.81 26.93
CA ASP A 257 6.63 25.22 25.60
C ASP A 257 6.02 23.83 25.43
N MET A 258 6.06 22.99 26.46
CA MET A 258 5.37 21.70 26.47
C MET A 258 3.85 21.85 26.39
N ALA A 259 3.29 22.94 26.93
CA ALA A 259 1.86 23.23 26.83
C ALA A 259 1.47 23.77 25.45
N ARG A 260 2.36 24.51 24.77
CA ARG A 260 2.17 24.97 23.38
C ARG A 260 2.28 23.83 22.38
N CYS A 261 3.24 22.92 22.53
CA CYS A 261 3.46 21.79 21.61
C CYS A 261 2.33 20.73 21.66
N ARG A 262 1.45 20.79 22.67
CA ARG A 262 0.31 19.88 22.83
C ARG A 262 -1.01 20.44 22.27
N ARG A 263 -1.06 21.70 21.82
CA ARG A 263 -2.20 22.30 21.11
C ARG A 263 -1.96 22.31 19.61
#